data_AF-A0A8J7UH74-F1
#
_entry.id   AF-A0A8J7UH74-F1
#
_cell.length_a   1.000
_cell.length_b   1.000
_cell.length_c   1.000
_cell.angle_alpha   90.00
_cell.angle_beta   90.00
_cell.angle_gamma   90.00
#
_symmetry.space_group_name_H-M   'P 1'
#
loop_
_entity.id
_entity.type
_entity.pdbx_description
1 polymer ?
#
loop_
_entity_poly.entity_id
_entity_poly.type
_entity_poly.pdbx_seq_one_letter_code
_entity_poly.pdbx_strand_id
1 'polypeptide(L)'
;MYTTQGLTPGNAAIRELPIGLFDSGVGGMTVLRAMRGILPNESFLYLGDTARSPYGPKSVETVQGYTLQAAAELLKRGIKKGTYK
;
A
#
# COMPACT_ATOMS: atom_id res chain seq x y z
N MET A 1 -28.26 -0.04 -29.15
CA MET A 1 -27.73 1.23 -28.61
C MET A 1 -27.04 0.87 -27.30
N TYR A 2 -25.72 1.05 -27.22
CA TYR A 2 -24.85 0.43 -26.21
C TYR A 2 -25.10 0.89 -24.76
N THR A 3 -25.21 -0.09 -23.87
CA THR A 3 -25.21 0.00 -22.40
C THR A 3 -23.80 0.20 -21.86
N THR A 4 -23.60 1.13 -20.90
CA THR A 4 -22.45 1.10 -19.98
C THR A 4 -22.87 1.65 -18.61
N GLN A 5 -23.48 0.81 -17.77
CA GLN A 5 -23.40 1.02 -16.32
C GLN A 5 -21.97 0.67 -15.89
N GLY A 6 -21.36 1.53 -15.09
CA GLY A 6 -19.94 1.54 -14.76
C GLY A 6 -19.41 0.20 -14.26
N LEU A 7 -18.36 -0.27 -14.92
CA LEU A 7 -17.55 -1.41 -14.52
C LEU A 7 -16.81 -1.05 -13.23
N THR A 8 -17.38 -1.39 -12.06
CA THR A 8 -16.51 -1.73 -10.93
C THR A 8 -15.69 -2.94 -11.37
N PRO A 9 -14.35 -2.92 -11.25
CA PRO A 9 -13.54 -4.09 -11.53
C PRO A 9 -14.10 -5.25 -10.71
N GLY A 10 -14.49 -6.34 -11.37
CA GLY A 10 -15.03 -7.52 -10.67
C GLY A 10 -14.05 -7.96 -9.58
N ASN A 11 -14.56 -8.58 -8.51
CA ASN A 11 -13.76 -9.01 -7.35
C ASN A 11 -12.46 -9.78 -7.71
N ALA A 12 -12.41 -10.46 -8.86
CA ALA A 12 -11.21 -11.09 -9.39
C ALA A 12 -10.09 -10.08 -9.71
N ALA A 13 -10.40 -8.98 -10.40
CA ALA A 13 -9.42 -7.95 -10.74
C ALA A 13 -8.87 -7.25 -9.48
N ILE A 14 -9.68 -7.06 -8.44
CA ILE A 14 -9.21 -6.52 -7.15
C ILE A 14 -8.28 -7.50 -6.44
N ARG A 15 -8.53 -8.82 -6.55
CA ARG A 15 -7.68 -9.86 -5.94
C ARG A 15 -6.29 -9.91 -6.55
N GLU A 16 -6.14 -9.54 -7.82
CA GLU A 16 -4.85 -9.49 -8.51
C GLU A 16 -4.02 -8.23 -8.20
N LEU A 17 -4.62 -7.20 -7.60
CA LEU A 17 -3.89 -5.99 -7.20
C LEU A 17 -2.92 -6.29 -6.04
N PRO A 18 -1.74 -5.66 -6.01
CA PRO A 18 -0.75 -5.90 -4.97
C PRO A 18 -1.19 -5.32 -3.61
N ILE A 19 -0.72 -5.93 -2.53
CA ILE A 19 -0.80 -5.37 -1.18
C ILE A 19 0.27 -4.28 -1.04
N GLY A 20 -0.15 -3.07 -0.66
CA GLY A 20 0.76 -1.96 -0.41
C GLY A 20 1.42 -2.04 0.97
N LEU A 21 2.74 -1.91 1.03
CA LEU A 21 3.50 -1.71 2.26
C LEU A 21 4.22 -0.37 2.20
N PHE A 22 4.34 0.29 3.36
CA PHE A 22 5.07 1.53 3.51
C PHE A 22 5.95 1.47 4.76
N ASP A 23 7.16 2.03 4.67
CA ASP A 23 8.07 2.22 5.78
C ASP A 23 8.96 3.46 5.54
N SER A 24 9.52 4.02 6.61
CA SER A 24 10.45 5.16 6.56
C SER A 24 11.86 4.80 6.09
N GLY A 25 12.16 3.53 5.81
CA GLY A 25 13.50 3.06 5.48
C GLY A 25 13.52 1.66 4.86
N VAL A 26 14.62 0.92 5.08
CA VAL A 26 14.78 -0.48 4.60
C VAL A 26 14.34 -1.53 5.63
N GLY A 27 14.06 -1.13 6.87
CA GLY A 27 13.74 -2.04 7.97
C GLY A 27 12.46 -2.85 7.72
N GLY A 28 11.48 -2.24 7.06
CA GLY A 28 10.23 -2.86 6.65
C GLY A 28 10.38 -4.01 5.65
N MET A 29 11.55 -4.19 5.04
CA MET A 29 11.83 -5.34 4.19
C MET A 29 11.78 -6.67 4.98
N THR A 30 12.05 -6.62 6.29
CA THR A 30 11.90 -7.80 7.17
C THR A 30 10.44 -8.21 7.29
N VAL A 31 9.54 -7.23 7.42
CA VAL A 31 8.08 -7.46 7.44
C VAL A 31 7.62 -7.99 6.09
N LEU A 32 8.08 -7.39 4.98
CA LEU A 32 7.76 -7.88 3.64
C LEU A 32 8.20 -9.35 3.46
N ARG A 33 9.40 -9.72 3.93
CA ARG A 33 9.90 -11.09 3.86
C ARG A 33 9.00 -12.06 4.63
N ALA A 34 8.57 -11.69 5.83
CA ALA A 34 7.64 -12.50 6.63
C ALA A 34 6.27 -12.64 5.94
N MET A 35 5.72 -11.53 5.42
CA MET A 35 4.43 -11.54 4.72
C MET A 35 4.46 -12.40 3.47
N ARG A 36 5.55 -12.40 2.69
CA ARG A 36 5.72 -13.29 1.53
C ARG A 36 5.73 -14.77 1.91
N GLY A 37 6.14 -15.12 3.13
CA GLY A 37 6.07 -16.50 3.63
C GLY A 37 4.63 -16.92 3.98
N ILE A 38 3.82 -16.00 4.50
CA ILE A 38 2.43 -16.25 4.94
C ILE A 38 1.45 -16.16 3.75
N LEU A 39 1.72 -15.24 2.82
CA LEU A 39 0.88 -14.92 1.66
C LEU A 39 1.68 -15.12 0.36
N PRO A 40 2.05 -16.37 0.02
CA PRO A 40 2.95 -16.65 -1.10
C PRO A 40 2.36 -16.30 -2.48
N ASN A 41 1.03 -16.22 -2.57
CA ASN A 41 0.30 -15.93 -3.81
C ASN A 41 -0.06 -14.46 -3.96
N GLU A 42 0.29 -13.61 -2.99
CA GLU A 42 0.01 -12.18 -3.05
C GLU A 42 1.19 -11.43 -3.66
N SER A 43 0.87 -10.46 -4.52
CA SER A 43 1.84 -9.49 -5.00
C SER A 43 1.96 -8.34 -3.99
N PHE A 44 3.13 -7.73 -3.89
CA PHE A 44 3.39 -6.65 -2.94
C PHE A 44 4.00 -5.45 -3.63
N LEU A 45 3.58 -4.24 -3.21
CA LEU A 45 4.19 -2.98 -3.59
C LEU A 45 4.74 -2.30 -2.34
N TYR A 46 6.06 -2.23 -2.22
CA TYR A 46 6.73 -1.62 -1.08
C TYR A 46 7.19 -0.19 -1.40
N LEU A 47 6.79 0.77 -0.58
CA LEU A 47 7.20 2.17 -0.67
C LEU A 47 8.09 2.51 0.53
N GLY A 48 9.39 2.66 0.28
CA GLY A 48 10.35 3.12 1.29
C GLY A 48 10.54 4.64 1.19
N ASP A 49 10.30 5.35 2.28
CA ASP A 49 10.46 6.82 2.36
C ASP A 49 11.79 7.25 2.97
N THR A 50 12.86 6.85 2.29
CA THR A 50 14.24 7.11 2.72
C THR A 50 14.57 8.59 2.74
N ALA A 51 13.95 9.41 1.88
CA ALA A 51 14.21 10.84 1.77
C ALA A 51 13.81 11.65 3.02
N ARG A 52 12.87 11.13 3.83
CA ARG A 52 12.41 11.78 5.07
C ARG A 52 12.79 10.98 6.33
N SER A 53 13.63 9.95 6.19
CA SER A 53 14.15 9.16 7.30
C SER A 53 15.14 9.94 8.18
N PRO A 54 15.29 9.64 9.48
CA PRO A 54 14.44 8.77 10.30
C PRO A 54 13.18 9.48 10.80
N TYR A 55 12.11 8.72 11.03
CA TYR A 55 10.85 9.25 11.57
C TYR A 55 10.87 9.43 13.08
N GLY A 56 11.72 8.69 13.81
CA GLY A 56 11.81 8.70 15.28
C GLY A 56 11.84 10.08 15.95
N PRO A 57 12.64 11.06 15.48
CA PRO A 57 12.70 12.39 16.10
C PRO A 57 11.59 13.34 15.64
N LYS A 58 10.69 12.93 14.74
CA LYS A 58 9.66 13.81 14.18
C LYS A 58 8.40 13.82 15.05
N SER A 59 7.62 14.89 14.96
CA SER A 59 6.34 14.97 15.66
C SER A 59 5.33 13.96 15.12
N VAL A 60 4.34 13.61 15.95
CA VAL A 60 3.27 12.68 15.57
C VAL A 60 2.51 13.21 14.35
N GLU A 61 2.20 14.50 14.32
CA GLU A 61 1.47 15.17 13.23
C GLU A 61 2.26 15.09 11.92
N THR A 62 3.59 15.25 12.01
CA THR A 62 4.49 15.14 10.84
C THR A 62 4.47 13.72 10.28
N VAL A 63 4.61 12.72 11.15
CA VAL A 63 4.59 11.31 10.75
C VAL A 63 3.23 10.90 10.18
N GLN A 64 2.13 11.38 10.76
CA GLN A 64 0.78 11.18 10.23
C GLN A 64 0.66 11.77 8.82
N GLY A 65 1.12 13.01 8.62
CA GLY A 65 1.11 13.65 7.30
C GLY A 65 1.87 12.85 6.25
N TYR A 66 3.07 12.35 6.57
CA TYR A 66 3.85 11.54 5.64
C TYR A 66 3.18 10.19 5.36
N THR A 67 2.61 9.56 6.37
CA THR A 67 1.90 8.27 6.24
C THR A 67 0.68 8.41 5.33
N LEU A 68 -0.09 9.49 5.47
CA LEU A 68 -1.25 9.76 4.60
C LEU A 68 -0.82 10.01 3.15
N GLN A 69 0.28 10.74 2.92
CA GLN A 69 0.83 10.95 1.59
C GLN A 69 1.29 9.63 0.95
N ALA A 70 1.98 8.78 1.71
CA ALA A 70 2.42 7.47 1.25
C ALA A 70 1.24 6.55 0.91
N ALA A 71 0.20 6.52 1.75
CA ALA A 71 -1.02 5.76 1.49
C ALA A 71 -1.72 6.24 0.20
N ALA A 72 -1.84 7.55 0.00
CA ALA A 72 -2.40 8.13 -1.22
C ALA A 72 -1.59 7.76 -2.47
N GLU A 73 -0.26 7.73 -2.36
CA GLU A 73 0.62 7.33 -3.46
C GLU A 73 0.47 5.84 -3.81
N LEU A 74 0.41 4.97 -2.81
CA LEU A 74 0.16 3.54 -3.02
C LEU A 74 -1.22 3.30 -3.68
N LEU A 75 -2.26 4.03 -3.25
CA LEU A 75 -3.59 3.94 -3.85
C LEU A 75 -3.58 4.36 -5.33
N LYS A 76 -2.84 5.42 -5.69
CA LYS A 76 -2.66 5.85 -7.09
C LYS A 76 -1.95 4.80 -7.94
N ARG A 77 -1.02 4.05 -7.35
CA ARG A 77 -0.29 2.95 -8.00
C ARG A 77 -1.09 1.65 -8.10
N GLY A 78 -2.34 1.64 -7.63
CA GLY A 78 -3.26 0.52 -7.83
C GLY A 78 -3.06 -0.62 -6.85
N ILE A 79 -2.82 -0.34 -5.56
CA ILE A 79 -2.86 -1.40 -4.54
C ILE A 79 -4.29 -1.90 -4.29
N LYS A 80 -4.40 -3.12 -3.75
CA LYS A 80 -5.64 -3.73 -3.30
C LYS A 80 -6.32 -2.84 -2.26
N LYS A 81 -7.55 -2.41 -2.56
CA LYS A 81 -8.37 -1.61 -1.65
C LYS A 81 -9.11 -2.55 -0.69
N GLY A 82 -8.72 -2.53 0.59
CA GLY A 82 -9.51 -3.14 1.65
C GLY A 82 -10.71 -2.28 1.99
N THR A 83 -11.88 -2.88 2.13
CA THR A 83 -13.01 -2.28 2.83
C THR A 83 -12.94 -2.71 4.29
N TYR A 84 -12.53 -1.80 5.17
CA TYR A 84 -12.68 -1.99 6.60
C TYR A 84 -14.13 -1.58 6.97
N LYS A 85 -14.82 -2.43 7.74
CA LYS A 85 -16.13 -2.10 8.31
C LYS A 85 -15.95 -1.27 9.58
#